data_AF-A0A3N5RFZ9-F1
#
_entry.id   AF-A0A3N5RFZ9-F1
#
_cell.length_a   1.000
_cell.length_b   1.000
_cell.length_c   1.000
_cell.angle_alpha   90.00
_cell.angle_beta   90.00
_cell.angle_gamma   90.00
#
_symmetry.space_group_name_H-M   'P 1'
#
loop_
_entity.id
_entity.type
_entity.pdbx_description
1 polymer ?
#
loop_
_entity_poly.entity_id
_entity_poly.type
_entity_poly.pdbx_seq_one_letter_code
_entity_poly.pdbx_strand_id
1 'polypeptide(L)'
;MSLVEHTTGELTYKINGAAMTVHNRIGPGYKEEVYEKALAAELQKLGLVVERQYPVTVVDRDEVVAVFYLDLFVENRVVVEVKAFCHLLTNDERAQGINYLKATGAPVGLLLNFGRRSLDHSRIFPGKNLSPVQRIGRDNVRKNITKNQQVPKDI
;
A
#
# COMPACT_ATOMS: atom_id res chain seq x y z
N MET A 1 21.00 -19.09 9.80
CA MET A 1 20.14 -17.94 10.16
C MET A 1 18.73 -18.47 10.31
N SER A 2 18.18 -18.44 11.53
CA SER A 2 16.80 -18.87 11.77
C SER A 2 15.85 -17.79 11.26
N LEU A 3 14.97 -18.12 10.30
CA LEU A 3 13.85 -17.24 9.96
C LEU A 3 12.85 -17.34 11.10
N VAL A 4 12.73 -16.26 11.88
CA VAL A 4 11.64 -16.13 12.84
C VAL A 4 10.38 -15.85 12.03
N GLU A 5 9.51 -16.85 11.87
CA GLU A 5 8.19 -16.61 11.30
C GLU A 5 7.37 -15.74 12.24
N HIS A 6 6.89 -14.61 11.73
CA HIS A 6 5.99 -13.75 12.48
C HIS A 6 4.54 -14.15 12.25
N THR A 7 3.73 -14.16 13.31
CA THR A 7 2.28 -14.22 13.16
C THR A 7 1.77 -12.95 12.49
N THR A 8 0.60 -13.01 11.85
CA THR A 8 -0.02 -11.84 11.22
C THR A 8 -0.28 -10.72 12.25
N GLY A 9 -0.63 -11.09 13.48
CA GLY A 9 -0.83 -10.15 14.59
C GLY A 9 0.45 -9.37 14.91
N GLU A 10 1.56 -10.08 15.10
CA GLU A 10 2.87 -9.47 15.37
C GLU A 10 3.34 -8.57 14.23
N LEU A 11 3.15 -8.99 12.97
CA LEU A 11 3.49 -8.15 11.81
C LEU A 11 2.71 -6.84 11.83
N THR A 12 1.39 -6.89 12.00
CA THR A 12 0.60 -5.67 12.04
C THR A 12 0.93 -4.77 13.23
N TYR A 13 1.31 -5.34 14.37
CA TYR A 13 1.78 -4.59 15.54
C TYR A 13 3.10 -3.86 15.23
N LYS A 14 4.08 -4.56 14.67
CA LYS A 14 5.36 -3.96 14.22
C LYS A 14 5.13 -2.86 13.20
N ILE A 15 4.24 -3.08 12.22
CA ILE A 15 3.95 -2.09 11.18
C ILE A 15 3.32 -0.83 11.77
N ASN A 16 2.33 -0.98 12.66
CA ASN A 16 1.72 0.17 13.32
C ASN A 16 2.73 0.94 14.18
N GLY A 17 3.61 0.25 14.90
CA GLY A 17 4.69 0.88 15.66
C GLY A 17 5.65 1.68 14.78
N ALA A 18 6.08 1.10 13.65
CA ALA A 18 6.93 1.79 12.68
C ALA A 18 6.22 3.02 12.08
N ALA A 19 4.93 2.91 11.76
CA ALA A 19 4.13 4.02 11.26
C ALA A 19 4.01 5.16 12.29
N MET A 20 3.81 4.84 13.57
CA MET A 20 3.80 5.82 14.65
C MET A 20 5.16 6.50 14.80
N THR A 21 6.26 5.75 14.74
CA THR A 21 7.63 6.31 14.76
C THR A 21 7.84 7.29 13.60
N VAL A 22 7.43 6.92 12.39
CA VAL A 22 7.53 7.79 11.21
C VAL A 22 6.67 9.05 11.37
N HIS A 23 5.42 8.91 11.82
CA HIS A 23 4.52 10.05 12.02
C HIS A 23 5.04 11.03 13.08
N ASN A 24 5.54 10.52 14.22
CA ASN A 24 6.14 11.34 15.27
C ASN A 24 7.42 12.07 14.80
N ARG A 25 8.22 11.43 13.94
CA ARG A 25 9.48 11.99 13.43
C ARG A 25 9.26 13.03 12.33
N ILE A 26 8.32 12.79 11.41
CA ILE A 26 8.13 13.60 10.19
C ILE A 26 7.00 14.63 10.36
N GLY A 27 5.95 14.29 11.12
CA GLY A 27 4.73 15.06 11.24
C GLY A 27 3.86 15.04 9.97
N PRO A 28 2.63 15.61 10.03
CA PRO A 28 1.75 15.75 8.87
C PRO A 28 2.22 16.87 7.92
N GLY A 29 1.74 16.85 6.67
CA GLY A 29 1.93 17.94 5.70
C GLY A 29 2.68 17.56 4.42
N TYR A 30 3.21 16.34 4.34
CA TYR A 30 3.86 15.82 3.13
C TYR A 30 2.94 14.96 2.27
N LYS A 31 3.39 14.65 1.05
CA LYS A 31 2.70 13.71 0.15
C LYS A 31 2.90 12.26 0.61
N GLU A 32 1.98 11.39 0.23
CA GLU A 32 1.99 9.94 0.53
C GLU A 32 3.34 9.27 0.23
N GLU A 33 3.97 9.60 -0.90
CA GLU A 33 5.28 9.06 -1.29
C GLU A 33 6.38 9.26 -0.23
N VAL A 34 6.33 10.36 0.52
CA VAL A 34 7.31 10.62 1.60
C VAL A 34 7.10 9.63 2.75
N TYR A 35 5.85 9.43 3.15
CA TYR A 35 5.50 8.49 4.22
C TYR A 35 5.71 7.04 3.80
N GLU A 36 5.39 6.68 2.56
CA GLU A 36 5.66 5.35 1.98
C GLU A 36 7.15 5.00 2.07
N LYS A 37 8.02 5.88 1.56
CA LYS A 37 9.48 5.68 1.59
C LYS A 37 10.00 5.60 3.02
N ALA A 38 9.54 6.49 3.89
CA ALA A 38 9.97 6.53 5.29
C ALA A 38 9.54 5.27 6.06
N LEU A 39 8.30 4.82 5.85
CA LEU A 39 7.77 3.61 6.47
C LEU A 39 8.50 2.36 5.97
N ALA A 40 8.72 2.24 4.67
CA ALA A 40 9.49 1.12 4.12
C ALA A 40 10.90 1.04 4.75
N ALA A 41 11.61 2.16 4.84
CA ALA A 41 12.93 2.21 5.45
C ALA A 41 12.90 1.86 6.95
N GLU A 42 11.86 2.29 7.68
CA GLU A 42 11.70 1.96 9.10
C GLU A 42 11.42 0.46 9.32
N LEU A 43 10.58 -0.14 8.48
CA LEU A 43 10.27 -1.58 8.52
C LEU A 43 11.47 -2.44 8.14
N GLN A 44 12.25 -2.04 7.15
CA GLN A 44 13.48 -2.74 6.74
C GLN A 44 14.53 -2.75 7.86
N LYS A 45 14.62 -1.68 8.67
CA LYS A 45 15.48 -1.66 9.88
C LYS A 45 15.04 -2.66 10.94
N LEU A 46 13.75 -3.01 10.98
CA LEU A 46 13.21 -4.06 11.84
C LEU A 46 13.45 -5.48 11.28
N GLY A 47 14.18 -5.59 10.16
CA GLY A 47 14.49 -6.85 9.50
C GLY A 47 13.35 -7.42 8.67
N LEU A 48 12.31 -6.63 8.37
CA LEU A 48 11.17 -7.08 7.58
C LEU A 48 11.43 -6.96 6.08
N VAL A 49 10.96 -7.94 5.32
CA VAL A 49 10.88 -7.89 3.86
C VAL A 49 9.74 -6.94 3.46
N VAL A 50 10.07 -5.92 2.68
CA VAL A 50 9.11 -4.90 2.24
C VAL A 50 9.26 -4.65 0.75
N GLU A 51 8.21 -4.94 0.01
CA GLU A 51 8.10 -4.63 -1.41
C GLU A 51 7.30 -3.35 -1.57
N ARG A 52 7.91 -2.33 -2.17
CA ARG A 52 7.26 -1.04 -2.43
C ARG A 52 6.64 -1.04 -3.82
N GLN A 53 5.50 -0.37 -3.98
CA GLN A 53 4.83 -0.24 -5.27
C GLN A 53 4.65 -1.64 -5.90
N TYR A 54 4.09 -2.55 -5.12
CA TYR A 54 3.95 -3.96 -5.50
C TYR A 54 2.86 -4.09 -6.57
N PRO A 55 3.17 -4.61 -7.78
CA PRO A 55 2.19 -4.70 -8.86
C PRO A 55 1.13 -5.76 -8.56
N VAL A 56 -0.13 -5.39 -8.74
CA VAL A 56 -1.29 -6.26 -8.60
C VAL A 56 -2.09 -6.23 -9.89
N THR A 57 -2.16 -7.38 -10.54
CA THR A 57 -2.89 -7.55 -11.79
C THR A 57 -4.37 -7.82 -11.50
N VAL A 58 -5.25 -7.08 -12.15
CA VAL A 58 -6.69 -7.36 -12.15
C VAL A 58 -7.04 -8.09 -13.44
N VAL A 59 -7.64 -9.25 -13.27
CA VAL A 59 -8.04 -10.14 -14.36
C VAL A 59 -9.57 -10.22 -14.40
N ASP A 60 -10.15 -10.05 -15.58
CA ASP A 60 -11.56 -10.33 -15.88
C ASP A 60 -11.63 -11.33 -17.04
N ARG A 61 -12.31 -12.47 -16.82
CA ARG A 61 -12.46 -13.55 -17.82
C ARG A 61 -11.16 -13.88 -18.57
N ASP A 62 -10.11 -14.15 -17.81
CA ASP A 62 -8.76 -14.49 -18.29
C ASP A 62 -7.99 -13.37 -19.02
N GLU A 63 -8.57 -12.17 -19.13
CA GLU A 63 -7.90 -10.99 -19.68
C GLU A 63 -7.41 -10.06 -18.56
N VAL A 64 -6.17 -9.58 -18.69
CA VAL A 64 -5.64 -8.54 -17.81
C VAL A 64 -6.30 -7.22 -18.18
N VAL A 65 -7.13 -6.69 -17.29
CA VAL A 65 -7.84 -5.42 -17.51
C VAL A 65 -7.11 -4.22 -16.92
N ALA A 66 -6.25 -4.44 -15.91
CA ALA A 66 -5.46 -3.38 -15.28
C ALA A 66 -4.31 -3.94 -14.43
N VAL A 67 -3.32 -3.07 -14.16
CA VAL A 67 -2.29 -3.30 -13.14
C VAL A 67 -2.33 -2.13 -12.16
N PHE A 68 -2.48 -2.43 -10.88
CA PHE A 68 -2.41 -1.48 -9.78
C PHE A 68 -1.11 -1.66 -9.01
N TYR A 69 -0.78 -0.70 -8.17
CA TYR A 69 0.42 -0.76 -7.35
C TYR A 69 0.04 -0.50 -5.90
N LEU A 70 0.27 -1.49 -5.04
CA LEU A 70 0.13 -1.31 -3.60
C LEU A 70 1.31 -0.50 -3.08
N ASP A 71 1.05 0.37 -2.10
CA ASP A 71 2.12 1.18 -1.54
C ASP A 71 3.22 0.30 -0.94
N LEU A 72 2.85 -0.64 -0.05
CA LEU A 72 3.75 -1.65 0.48
C LEU A 72 3.09 -3.03 0.57
N PHE A 73 3.86 -4.07 0.27
CA PHE A 73 3.54 -5.45 0.60
C PHE A 73 4.63 -6.01 1.52
N VAL A 74 4.25 -6.28 2.78
CA VAL A 74 5.18 -6.64 3.86
C VAL A 74 5.10 -8.14 4.11
N GLU A 75 6.25 -8.80 4.08
CA GLU A 75 6.41 -10.25 4.32
C GLU A 75 5.49 -11.12 3.45
N ASN A 76 5.12 -10.63 2.26
CA ASN A 76 4.14 -11.27 1.37
C ASN A 76 2.79 -11.61 2.06
N ARG A 77 2.42 -10.86 3.10
CA ARG A 77 1.29 -11.20 3.98
C ARG A 77 0.44 -10.01 4.42
N VAL A 78 1.02 -8.81 4.50
CA VAL A 78 0.28 -7.61 4.93
C VAL A 78 0.35 -6.56 3.85
N VAL A 79 -0.82 -6.19 3.33
CA VAL A 79 -0.96 -5.01 2.45
C VAL A 79 -0.97 -3.76 3.31
N VAL A 80 -0.21 -2.75 2.95
CA VAL A 80 -0.21 -1.45 3.63
C VAL A 80 -0.43 -0.35 2.60
N GLU A 81 -1.46 0.46 2.84
CA GLU A 81 -1.80 1.63 2.04
C GLU A 81 -1.54 2.90 2.86
N VAL A 82 -0.84 3.84 2.27
CA VAL A 82 -0.43 5.09 2.89
C VAL A 82 -1.31 6.22 2.37
N LYS A 83 -1.89 6.99 3.29
CA LYS A 83 -2.69 8.17 2.99
C LYS A 83 -2.12 9.41 3.68
N ALA A 84 -2.41 10.57 3.13
CA ALA A 84 -2.02 11.86 3.71
C ALA A 84 -3.20 12.85 3.75
N PHE A 85 -4.38 12.36 4.14
CA PHE A 85 -5.59 13.16 4.18
C PHE A 85 -5.72 13.96 5.47
N CYS A 86 -6.24 15.20 5.34
CA CYS A 86 -6.61 16.02 6.50
C CYS A 86 -7.88 15.53 7.22
N HIS A 87 -8.68 14.67 6.59
CA HIS A 87 -9.89 14.05 7.15
C HIS A 87 -9.63 12.61 7.61
N LEU A 88 -10.59 12.00 8.30
CA LEU A 88 -10.50 10.60 8.74
C LEU A 88 -10.64 9.65 7.55
N LEU A 89 -10.06 8.46 7.66
CA LEU A 89 -10.34 7.36 6.74
C LEU A 89 -11.85 7.08 6.69
N THR A 90 -12.37 6.90 5.49
CA THR A 90 -13.79 6.61 5.25
C THR A 90 -14.00 5.16 4.84
N ASN A 91 -15.23 4.79 4.51
CA ASN A 91 -15.52 3.46 4.01
C ASN A 91 -15.04 3.25 2.57
N ASP A 92 -14.80 4.33 1.81
CA ASP A 92 -14.32 4.22 0.43
C ASP A 92 -12.88 3.69 0.40
N GLU A 93 -11.98 4.24 1.25
CA GLU A 93 -10.61 3.74 1.36
C GLU A 93 -10.57 2.28 1.86
N ARG A 94 -11.48 1.93 2.79
CA ARG A 94 -11.63 0.54 3.27
C ARG A 94 -12.05 -0.40 2.15
N ALA A 95 -13.04 -0.01 1.36
CA ALA A 95 -13.52 -0.82 0.23
C ALA A 95 -12.41 -1.04 -0.81
N GLN A 96 -11.62 -0.01 -1.12
CA GLN A 96 -10.47 -0.13 -2.01
C GLN A 96 -9.43 -1.12 -1.47
N GLY A 97 -9.04 -0.97 -0.20
CA GLY A 97 -8.07 -1.87 0.42
C GLY A 97 -8.55 -3.33 0.44
N ILE A 98 -9.85 -3.58 0.66
CA ILE A 98 -10.41 -4.95 0.63
C ILE A 98 -10.26 -5.59 -0.75
N ASN A 99 -10.38 -4.83 -1.84
CA ASN A 99 -10.17 -5.36 -3.19
C ASN A 99 -8.72 -5.79 -3.40
N TYR A 100 -7.76 -5.04 -2.85
CA TYR A 100 -6.35 -5.43 -2.88
C TYR A 100 -6.07 -6.71 -2.10
N LEU A 101 -6.70 -6.90 -0.93
CA LEU A 101 -6.57 -8.16 -0.18
C LEU A 101 -7.07 -9.36 -0.97
N LYS A 102 -8.15 -9.20 -1.75
CA LYS A 102 -8.65 -10.26 -2.63
C LYS A 102 -7.66 -10.57 -3.74
N ALA A 103 -7.10 -9.54 -4.36
CA ALA A 103 -6.20 -9.71 -5.50
C ALA A 103 -4.83 -10.29 -5.11
N THR A 104 -4.33 -10.01 -3.90
CA THR A 104 -3.07 -10.58 -3.40
C THR A 104 -3.23 -11.87 -2.59
N GLY A 105 -4.45 -12.20 -2.18
CA GLY A 105 -4.70 -13.29 -1.22
C GLY A 105 -4.24 -12.97 0.21
N ALA A 106 -3.87 -11.71 0.50
CA ALA A 106 -3.38 -11.32 1.81
C ALA A 106 -4.49 -11.39 2.88
N PRO A 107 -4.22 -11.96 4.07
CA PRO A 107 -5.22 -12.12 5.13
C PRO A 107 -5.59 -10.81 5.84
N VAL A 108 -4.77 -9.77 5.72
CA VAL A 108 -4.98 -8.49 6.42
C VAL A 108 -4.38 -7.33 5.64
N GLY A 109 -5.03 -6.18 5.76
CA GLY A 109 -4.52 -4.90 5.26
C GLY A 109 -4.49 -3.83 6.36
N LEU A 110 -3.59 -2.86 6.21
CA LEU A 110 -3.50 -1.69 7.06
C LEU A 110 -3.63 -0.43 6.20
N LEU A 111 -4.59 0.42 6.56
CA LEU A 111 -4.70 1.78 6.03
C LEU A 111 -4.08 2.73 7.05
N LEU A 112 -3.11 3.54 6.62
CA LEU A 112 -2.35 4.43 7.49
C LEU A 112 -2.42 5.86 6.96
N ASN A 113 -3.17 6.71 7.63
CA ASN A 113 -3.31 8.11 7.27
C ASN A 113 -2.42 9.01 8.15
N PHE A 114 -1.39 9.56 7.52
CA PHE A 114 -0.38 10.44 8.13
C PHE A 114 -0.76 11.93 8.08
N GLY A 115 -1.83 12.31 7.37
CA GLY A 115 -2.17 13.71 7.11
C GLY A 115 -2.81 14.44 8.29
N ARG A 116 -3.12 13.73 9.38
CA ARG A 116 -3.75 14.27 10.57
C ARG A 116 -2.74 14.57 11.68
N ARG A 117 -3.19 15.32 12.69
CA ARG A 117 -2.41 15.62 13.91
C ARG A 117 -1.90 14.37 14.63
N SER A 118 -2.64 13.27 14.54
CA SER A 118 -2.24 11.94 15.00
C SER A 118 -2.38 10.96 13.83
N LEU A 119 -1.56 9.91 13.82
CA LEU A 119 -1.74 8.81 12.87
C LEU A 119 -3.16 8.24 13.01
N ASP A 120 -3.93 8.26 11.94
CA ASP A 120 -5.21 7.57 11.83
C ASP A 120 -4.97 6.23 11.13
N HIS A 121 -5.37 5.13 11.77
CA HIS A 121 -5.07 3.79 11.27
C HIS A 121 -6.29 2.89 11.29
N SER A 122 -6.39 1.99 10.31
CA SER A 122 -7.48 1.03 10.23
C SER A 122 -6.96 -0.31 9.75
N ARG A 123 -7.36 -1.38 10.44
CA ARG A 123 -7.13 -2.74 10.00
C ARG A 123 -8.34 -3.23 9.21
N ILE A 124 -8.09 -3.81 8.04
CA ILE A 124 -9.11 -4.37 7.15
C ILE A 124 -8.83 -5.85 6.88
N PHE A 125 -9.89 -6.59 6.60
CA PHE A 125 -9.87 -8.03 6.35
C PHE A 125 -10.62 -8.34 5.05
N PRO A 126 -10.28 -9.43 4.34
CA PRO A 126 -11.01 -9.82 3.15
C PRO A 126 -12.50 -10.05 3.47
N GLY A 127 -13.38 -9.57 2.59
CA GLY A 127 -14.82 -9.82 2.71
C GLY A 127 -15.18 -11.28 2.45
N LYS A 128 -16.32 -11.76 2.99
CA LYS A 128 -16.79 -13.15 2.84
C LYS A 128 -17.05 -13.59 1.38
N ASN A 129 -17.33 -12.63 0.49
CA ASN A 129 -17.52 -12.88 -0.93
C ASN A 129 -16.24 -12.48 -1.69
N LEU A 130 -15.57 -13.49 -2.26
CA LEU A 130 -14.31 -13.35 -3.00
C LEU A 130 -14.48 -12.82 -4.44
N SER A 131 -15.71 -12.51 -4.88
CA SER A 131 -15.90 -11.92 -6.21
C SER A 131 -15.25 -10.53 -6.31
N PRO A 132 -14.61 -10.19 -7.44
CA PRO A 132 -14.07 -8.84 -7.67
C PRO A 132 -15.22 -7.82 -7.63
N VAL A 133 -15.11 -6.79 -6.79
CA VAL A 133 -16.13 -5.73 -6.73
C VAL A 133 -15.87 -4.70 -7.82
N GLN A 134 -16.92 -4.42 -8.59
CA GLN A 134 -16.98 -3.40 -9.63
C GLN A 134 -16.96 -1.98 -9.05
N ARG A 135 -15.78 -1.49 -8.66
CA ARG A 135 -15.43 -0.07 -8.81
C ARG A 135 -13.95 0.15 -8.53
N ILE A 136 -13.24 0.61 -9.55
CA ILE A 136 -11.90 1.20 -9.42
C ILE A 136 -11.97 2.57 -10.07
N GLY A 137 -11.68 3.61 -9.31
CA GLY A 137 -11.70 4.98 -9.81
C GLY A 137 -11.13 5.99 -8.83
N ARG A 138 -9.81 6.17 -8.90
CA ARG A 138 -9.10 7.48 -8.92
C ARG A 138 -7.64 7.38 -9.38
N ASP A 139 -7.09 6.20 -9.68
CA ASP A 139 -5.73 6.06 -10.21
C ASP A 139 -5.65 6.27 -11.73
N ASN A 140 -6.20 7.39 -12.21
CA ASN A 140 -5.83 7.90 -13.52
C ASN A 140 -4.88 9.07 -13.31
N VAL A 141 -3.68 8.97 -13.91
CA VAL A 141 -2.67 10.03 -14.08
C VAL A 141 -1.71 10.21 -12.90
N ARG A 142 -0.71 9.32 -12.78
CA ARG A 142 0.71 9.67 -12.51
C ARG A 142 1.58 8.41 -12.49
N LYS A 143 2.12 8.03 -13.67
CA LYS A 143 3.44 7.37 -13.87
C LYS A 143 3.75 7.01 -15.34
N ASN A 144 3.19 7.72 -16.32
CA ASN A 144 3.67 7.68 -17.71
C ASN A 144 4.28 9.01 -18.11
N ILE A 145 5.45 9.35 -17.55
CA ILE A 145 6.39 10.31 -18.17
C ILE A 145 7.81 9.79 -17.96
N THR A 146 8.15 8.64 -18.57
CA THR A 146 9.55 8.33 -18.89
C THR A 146 9.68 7.31 -20.02
N LYS A 147 9.01 7.52 -21.15
CA LYS A 147 9.45 6.97 -22.45
C LYS A 147 9.06 7.93 -23.58
N ASN A 148 9.97 8.84 -23.89
CA ASN A 148 10.19 9.37 -25.23
C ASN A 148 11.63 9.94 -25.27
N GLN A 149 12.61 9.05 -25.21
CA GLN A 149 13.85 9.26 -25.94
C GLN A 149 13.62 8.69 -27.33
N GLN A 150 13.19 9.53 -28.26
CA GLN A 150 13.38 9.30 -29.67
C GLN A 150 14.45 10.29 -30.12
N VAL A 151 15.68 9.81 -30.25
CA VAL A 151 16.75 10.52 -30.94
C VAL A 151 16.36 10.55 -32.42
N PRO A 152 16.26 11.72 -33.09
CA PRO A 152 16.12 11.74 -34.54
C PRO A 152 17.39 11.21 -35.19
N LYS A 153 17.22 10.22 -36.08
CA LYS A 153 18.21 9.83 -37.07
C LYS A 153 18.34 10.97 -38.10
N ASP A 154 19.59 11.37 -38.33
CA ASP A 154 20.19 11.91 -39.57
C ASP A 154 19.40 12.92 -40.41
N ILE A 155 19.87 14.18 -40.43
CA ILE A 155 20.31 14.92 -41.64
C ILE A 155 21.51 15.78 -41.24
#